data_AF-A0A534WSX4-F1
#
_entry.id   AF-A0A534WSX4-F1
#
_cell.length_a   1.000
_cell.length_b   1.000
_cell.length_c   1.000
_cell.angle_alpha   90.00
_cell.angle_beta   90.00
_cell.angle_gamma   90.00
#
_symmetry.space_group_name_H-M   'P 1'
#
loop_
_entity.id
_entity.type
_entity.pdbx_description
1 polymer ?
#
loop_
_entity_poly.entity_id
_entity_poly.type
_entity_poly.pdbx_seq_one_letter_code
_entity_poly.pdbx_strand_id
1 'polypeptide(L)'
;MLPDPGFVVAAFTSESGLAARIAMRVAFPMISVVMRKRMRIDEAGVEVSRKKTFAALDRLERELQPSGYLVGDRFSVADLTAAALCSPLVAPPEFPYLPRGPMPEPMARVRESVAARPGFRWVLEMYRRHRGRSAAIAA
;
A
#
# COMPACT_ATOMS: atom_id res chain seq x y z
N MET A 1 10.24 -5.98 1.25
CA MET A 1 9.09 -6.86 1.48
C MET A 1 9.49 -8.34 1.47
N LEU A 2 9.80 -8.96 0.32
CA LEU A 2 10.10 -10.41 0.25
C LEU A 2 11.23 -10.95 1.14
N PRO A 3 12.32 -10.20 1.44
CA PRO A 3 13.32 -10.65 2.39
C PRO A 3 12.84 -10.73 3.85
N ASP A 4 11.63 -10.26 4.15
CA ASP A 4 11.00 -10.32 5.47
C ASP A 4 9.80 -11.30 5.45
N PRO A 5 10.02 -12.59 5.74
CA PRO A 5 8.96 -13.59 5.80
C PRO A 5 7.88 -13.25 6.83
N GLY A 6 8.25 -12.64 7.95
CA GLY A 6 7.32 -12.32 9.04
C GLY A 6 6.28 -11.32 8.58
N PHE A 7 6.73 -10.24 7.95
CA PHE A 7 5.86 -9.21 7.40
C PHE A 7 4.96 -9.75 6.29
N VAL A 8 5.50 -10.53 5.35
CA VAL A 8 4.71 -11.05 4.22
C VAL A 8 3.67 -12.06 4.70
N VAL A 9 4.05 -13.02 5.55
CA VAL A 9 3.08 -13.97 6.10
C VAL A 9 1.98 -13.21 6.87
N ALA A 10 2.34 -12.23 7.69
CA ALA A 10 1.37 -11.42 8.42
C ALA A 10 0.41 -10.64 7.49
N ALA A 11 0.91 -10.13 6.36
CA ALA A 11 0.10 -9.42 5.36
C ALA A 11 -0.96 -10.29 4.69
N PHE A 12 -0.62 -11.54 4.39
CA PHE A 12 -1.48 -12.43 3.61
C PHE A 12 -2.29 -13.42 4.45
N THR A 13 -2.01 -13.53 5.76
CA THR A 13 -2.65 -14.50 6.67
C THR A 13 -3.23 -13.86 7.93
N SER A 14 -3.52 -12.56 7.89
CA SER A 14 -4.06 -11.80 9.02
C SER A 14 -5.35 -12.44 9.56
N GLU A 15 -6.23 -12.89 8.66
CA GLU A 15 -7.51 -13.55 8.97
C GLU A 15 -7.42 -15.09 9.12
N SER A 16 -6.22 -15.68 9.03
CA SER A 16 -6.03 -17.14 9.02
C SER A 16 -5.72 -17.72 10.40
N GLY A 17 -6.17 -18.95 10.65
CA GLY A 17 -5.85 -19.71 11.87
C GLY A 17 -4.37 -20.10 11.98
N LEU A 18 -3.93 -20.48 13.20
CA LEU A 18 -2.52 -20.74 13.52
C LEU A 18 -1.86 -21.79 12.61
N ALA A 19 -2.56 -22.88 12.29
CA ALA A 19 -2.05 -23.93 11.41
C ALA A 19 -1.72 -23.39 10.00
N ALA A 20 -2.61 -22.56 9.43
CA ALA A 20 -2.40 -21.96 8.12
C ALA A 20 -1.21 -20.98 8.12
N ARG A 21 -1.03 -20.21 9.20
CA ARG A 21 0.14 -19.31 9.37
C ARG A 21 1.45 -20.08 9.42
N ILE A 22 1.49 -21.21 10.15
CA ILE A 22 2.68 -22.08 10.22
C ILE A 22 2.97 -22.68 8.84
N ALA A 23 1.96 -23.25 8.18
CA ALA A 23 2.12 -23.83 6.84
C ALA A 23 2.66 -22.80 5.83
N MET A 24 2.10 -21.58 5.83
CA MET A 24 2.57 -20.50 4.97
C MET A 24 4.03 -20.12 5.27
N ARG A 25 4.42 -20.05 6.54
CA ARG A 25 5.79 -19.71 6.95
C ARG A 25 6.80 -20.78 6.51
N VAL A 26 6.43 -22.05 6.56
CA VAL A 26 7.25 -23.17 6.07
C VAL A 26 7.36 -23.14 4.54
N ALA A 27 6.26 -22.86 3.84
CA ALA A 27 6.25 -22.79 2.37
C ALA A 27 6.90 -21.50 1.80
N PHE A 28 7.05 -20.46 2.63
CA PHE A 28 7.46 -19.11 2.20
C PHE A 28 8.76 -19.04 1.38
N PRO A 29 9.84 -19.79 1.68
CA PRO A 29 11.06 -19.74 0.87
C PRO A 29 10.81 -20.15 -0.59
N MET A 30 10.03 -21.20 -0.80
CA MET A 30 9.66 -21.67 -2.15
C MET A 30 8.74 -20.66 -2.84
N ILE A 31 7.73 -20.13 -2.14
CA ILE A 31 6.85 -19.08 -2.65
C ILE A 31 7.65 -17.85 -3.06
N SER A 32 8.63 -17.44 -2.24
CA SER A 32 9.49 -16.28 -2.52
C SER A 32 10.31 -16.46 -3.79
N VAL A 33 10.85 -17.65 -4.04
CA VAL A 33 11.59 -17.97 -5.28
C VAL A 33 10.66 -17.88 -6.49
N VAL A 34 9.45 -18.47 -6.38
CA VAL A 34 8.46 -18.42 -7.45
C VAL A 34 8.02 -16.98 -7.73
N MET A 35 7.77 -16.18 -6.69
CA MET A 35 7.40 -14.76 -6.83
C MET A 35 8.51 -13.97 -7.50
N ARG A 36 9.78 -14.10 -7.06
CA ARG A 36 10.90 -13.40 -7.68
C ARG A 36 11.01 -13.70 -9.17
N LYS A 37 10.89 -14.98 -9.55
CA LYS A 37 10.98 -15.41 -10.95
C LYS A 37 9.78 -14.96 -11.79
N ARG A 38 8.56 -15.22 -11.34
CA ARG A 38 7.34 -14.95 -12.12
C ARG A 38 6.99 -13.47 -12.19
N MET A 39 7.24 -12.72 -11.11
CA MET A 39 6.96 -11.27 -11.05
C MET A 39 8.17 -10.42 -11.44
N ARG A 40 9.29 -11.04 -11.83
CA ARG A 40 10.56 -10.36 -12.18
C ARG A 40 10.98 -9.34 -11.12
N ILE A 41 11.06 -9.81 -9.87
CA ILE A 41 11.44 -8.96 -8.73
C ILE A 41 12.97 -8.93 -8.68
N ASP A 42 13.52 -7.97 -9.40
CA ASP A 42 14.94 -7.65 -9.49
C ASP A 42 15.15 -6.13 -9.28
N GLU A 43 16.41 -5.73 -9.20
CA GLU A 43 16.79 -4.33 -8.92
C GLU A 43 16.33 -3.37 -10.03
N ALA A 44 16.43 -3.78 -11.30
CA ALA A 44 15.97 -2.99 -12.43
C ALA A 44 14.44 -2.76 -12.38
N GLY A 45 13.68 -3.81 -12.07
CA GLY A 45 12.23 -3.75 -11.88
C GLY A 45 11.82 -2.86 -10.71
N VAL A 46 12.59 -2.84 -9.62
CA VAL A 46 12.37 -1.93 -8.49
C VAL A 46 12.50 -0.48 -8.93
N GLU A 47 13.56 -0.12 -9.65
CA GLU A 47 13.78 1.26 -10.09
C GLU A 47 12.73 1.73 -11.12
N VAL A 48 12.33 0.85 -12.04
CA VAL A 48 11.21 1.14 -12.97
C VAL A 48 9.91 1.37 -12.19
N SER A 49 9.61 0.52 -11.20
CA SER A 49 8.39 0.64 -10.39
C SER A 49 8.40 1.91 -9.53
N ARG A 50 9.55 2.27 -8.95
CA ARG A 50 9.74 3.52 -8.21
C ARG A 50 9.45 4.73 -9.10
N LYS A 51 10.06 4.81 -10.28
CA LYS A 51 9.84 5.91 -11.24
C LYS A 51 8.37 6.05 -11.63
N LYS A 52 7.70 4.93 -11.95
CA LYS A 52 6.27 4.94 -12.29
C LYS A 52 5.39 5.41 -11.13
N THR A 53 5.70 4.96 -9.91
CA THR A 53 4.95 5.33 -8.72
C THR A 53 5.10 6.83 -8.41
N PHE A 54 6.32 7.37 -8.54
CA PHE A 54 6.57 8.79 -8.29
C PHE A 54 5.94 9.66 -9.38
N ALA A 55 6.01 9.25 -10.65
CA ALA A 55 5.31 9.94 -11.74
C ALA A 55 3.78 9.94 -11.54
N ALA A 56 3.22 8.87 -10.96
CA ALA A 56 1.80 8.83 -10.61
C ALA A 56 1.46 9.81 -9.47
N LEU A 57 2.31 9.94 -8.46
CA LEU A 57 2.16 10.98 -7.43
C LEU A 57 2.29 12.39 -8.00
N ASP A 58 3.25 12.64 -8.89
CA ASP A 58 3.39 13.94 -9.57
C ASP A 58 2.12 14.27 -10.36
N ARG A 59 1.54 13.27 -11.05
CA ARG A 59 0.29 13.44 -11.79
C ARG A 59 -0.88 13.74 -10.86
N LEU A 60 -1.02 12.99 -9.77
CA LEU A 60 -2.03 13.21 -8.75
C LEU A 60 -2.00 14.66 -8.25
N GLU A 61 -0.79 15.15 -7.94
CA GLU A 61 -0.59 16.51 -7.45
C GLU A 61 -0.95 17.59 -8.48
N ARG A 62 -0.70 17.34 -9.77
CA ARG A 62 -1.09 18.26 -10.85
C ARG A 62 -2.58 18.26 -11.15
N GLU A 63 -3.26 17.12 -10.97
CA GLU A 63 -4.70 16.98 -11.24
C GLU A 63 -5.57 17.43 -10.05
N LEU A 64 -4.97 17.69 -8.90
CA LEU A 64 -5.69 18.13 -7.71
C LEU A 64 -6.28 19.54 -7.91
N GLN A 65 -7.59 19.65 -7.77
CA GLN A 65 -8.30 20.93 -7.91
C GLN A 65 -8.28 21.71 -6.58
N PRO A 66 -8.54 23.04 -6.61
CA PRO A 66 -8.65 23.85 -5.39
C PRO A 66 -9.72 23.35 -4.40
N SER A 67 -10.73 22.60 -4.86
CA SER A 67 -11.74 21.95 -4.02
C SER A 67 -11.15 20.86 -3.11
N GLY A 68 -9.94 20.37 -3.40
CA GLY A 68 -9.31 19.24 -2.72
C GLY A 68 -9.72 17.87 -3.29
N TYR A 69 -10.46 17.84 -4.40
CA TYR A 69 -10.84 16.63 -5.13
C TYR A 69 -10.27 16.66 -6.55
N LEU A 70 -10.22 15.49 -7.20
CA LEU A 70 -9.70 15.35 -8.57
C LEU A 70 -10.71 15.77 -9.63
N VAL A 71 -12.01 15.62 -9.35
CA VAL A 71 -13.10 15.96 -10.28
C VAL A 71 -14.23 16.65 -9.52
N GLY A 72 -14.54 17.89 -9.90
CA GLY A 72 -15.62 18.66 -9.30
C GLY A 72 -15.30 19.12 -7.87
N ASP A 73 -16.35 19.29 -7.07
CA ASP A 73 -16.30 19.88 -5.72
C ASP A 73 -16.61 18.88 -4.59
N ARG A 74 -16.78 17.60 -4.92
CA ARG A 74 -17.14 16.54 -3.97
C ARG A 74 -16.38 15.25 -4.23
N PHE A 75 -16.28 14.42 -3.19
CA PHE A 75 -15.68 13.09 -3.29
C PHE A 75 -16.36 12.24 -4.36
N SER A 76 -15.54 11.61 -5.19
CA SER A 76 -15.97 10.84 -6.35
C SER A 76 -15.19 9.52 -6.48
N VAL A 77 -15.56 8.73 -7.47
CA VAL A 77 -14.83 7.50 -7.83
C VAL A 77 -13.38 7.80 -8.24
N ALA A 78 -13.08 8.99 -8.77
CA ALA A 78 -11.71 9.37 -9.13
C ALA A 78 -10.83 9.46 -7.87
N ASP A 79 -11.34 10.14 -6.84
CA ASP A 79 -10.63 10.30 -5.56
C ASP A 79 -10.44 8.95 -4.86
N LEU A 80 -11.51 8.16 -4.79
CA LEU A 80 -11.46 6.80 -4.24
C LEU A 80 -10.39 5.96 -4.94
N THR A 81 -10.39 5.97 -6.27
CA THR A 81 -9.47 5.15 -7.09
C THR A 81 -8.04 5.57 -6.84
N ALA A 82 -7.74 6.87 -6.94
CA ALA A 82 -6.38 7.36 -6.75
C ALA A 82 -5.86 7.12 -5.33
N ALA A 83 -6.68 7.41 -4.31
CA ALA A 83 -6.32 7.15 -2.92
C ALA A 83 -6.12 5.65 -2.65
N ALA A 84 -7.00 4.78 -3.16
CA ALA A 84 -6.90 3.34 -3.01
C ALA A 84 -5.62 2.77 -3.65
N LEU A 85 -5.30 3.19 -4.88
CA LEU A 85 -4.09 2.74 -5.58
C LEU A 85 -2.80 3.22 -4.89
N CYS A 86 -2.82 4.39 -4.25
CA CYS A 86 -1.67 4.91 -3.50
C CYS A 86 -1.54 4.35 -2.08
N SER A 87 -2.59 3.70 -1.55
CA SER A 87 -2.63 3.23 -0.16
C SER A 87 -1.51 2.27 0.26
N PRO A 88 -0.98 1.36 -0.59
CA PRO A 88 0.12 0.50 -0.17
C PRO A 88 1.43 1.27 0.08
N LEU A 89 1.63 2.40 -0.61
CA LEU A 89 2.79 3.27 -0.39
C LEU A 89 2.58 4.17 0.83
N VAL A 90 1.40 4.77 0.95
CA VAL A 90 1.10 5.74 2.01
C VAL A 90 0.88 5.06 3.36
N ALA A 91 0.31 3.85 3.34
CA ALA A 91 -0.13 3.09 4.50
C ALA A 91 -0.99 3.95 5.48
N PRO A 92 -2.17 4.44 5.05
CA PRO A 92 -3.07 5.17 5.94
C PRO A 92 -3.50 4.33 7.15
N PRO A 93 -3.70 4.91 8.35
CA PRO A 93 -4.16 4.18 9.54
C PRO A 93 -5.48 3.41 9.33
N GLU A 94 -6.36 3.91 8.47
CA GLU A 94 -7.66 3.31 8.16
C GLU A 94 -7.57 2.21 7.09
N PHE A 95 -6.38 1.94 6.53
CA PHE A 95 -6.18 0.89 5.55
C PHE A 95 -6.20 -0.50 6.22
N PRO A 96 -7.16 -1.38 5.90
CA PRO A 96 -7.44 -2.58 6.69
C PRO A 96 -6.42 -3.71 6.53
N TYR A 97 -5.55 -3.62 5.50
CA TYR A 97 -4.65 -4.71 5.13
C TYR A 97 -3.20 -4.48 5.58
N LEU A 98 -2.93 -3.46 6.41
CA LEU A 98 -1.59 -3.29 6.97
C LEU A 98 -1.28 -4.42 7.95
N PRO A 99 -0.15 -5.14 7.78
CA PRO A 99 0.25 -6.15 8.75
C PRO A 99 0.45 -5.51 10.12
N ARG A 100 0.04 -6.22 11.18
CA ARG A 100 0.40 -5.82 12.54
C ARG A 100 1.90 -5.99 12.72
N GLY A 101 2.64 -4.90 12.92
CA GLY A 101 4.08 -4.93 13.15
C GLY A 101 4.82 -3.78 12.45
N PRO A 102 6.15 -3.67 12.69
CA PRO A 102 6.95 -2.64 12.05
C PRO A 102 7.01 -2.87 10.53
N MET A 103 6.91 -1.78 9.78
CA MET A 103 7.15 -1.81 8.34
C MET A 103 8.62 -2.15 8.07
N PRO A 104 8.94 -3.06 7.12
CA PRO A 104 10.31 -3.38 6.79
C PRO A 104 11.08 -2.12 6.39
N GLU A 105 12.30 -2.00 6.89
CA GLU A 105 13.13 -0.79 6.75
C GLU A 105 13.25 -0.26 5.30
N PRO A 106 13.44 -1.10 4.26
CA PRO A 106 13.48 -0.61 2.88
C PRO A 106 12.15 0.01 2.41
N MET A 107 11.02 -0.51 2.89
CA MET A 107 9.70 0.07 2.58
C MET A 107 9.49 1.37 3.36
N ALA A 108 9.89 1.40 4.63
CA ALA A 108 9.81 2.59 5.46
C ALA A 108 10.60 3.77 4.85
N ARG A 109 11.83 3.53 4.37
CA ARG A 109 12.64 4.55 3.67
C ARG A 109 11.96 5.11 2.42
N VAL A 110 11.35 4.25 1.61
CA VAL A 110 10.62 4.70 0.40
C VAL A 110 9.42 5.55 0.79
N ARG A 111 8.64 5.09 1.76
CA ARG A 111 7.49 5.85 2.29
C ARG A 111 7.91 7.20 2.84
N GLU A 112 8.98 7.25 3.63
CA GLU A 112 9.52 8.47 4.21
C GLU A 112 10.00 9.47 3.14
N SER A 113 10.64 8.98 2.07
CA SER A 113 11.11 9.81 0.94
C SER A 113 10.01 10.61 0.23
N VAL A 114 8.75 10.20 0.40
CA VAL A 114 7.58 10.87 -0.20
C VAL A 114 6.61 11.45 0.84
N ALA A 115 6.89 11.31 2.14
CA ALA A 115 5.94 11.65 3.21
C ALA A 115 5.61 13.16 3.26
N ALA A 116 6.55 14.03 2.87
CA ALA A 116 6.33 15.48 2.84
C ALA A 116 5.49 15.95 1.64
N ARG A 117 5.30 15.09 0.63
CA ARG A 117 4.66 15.45 -0.63
C ARG A 117 3.18 15.80 -0.45
N PRO A 118 2.63 16.77 -1.20
CA PRO A 118 1.21 17.09 -1.16
C PRO A 118 0.31 15.89 -1.47
N GLY A 119 0.68 15.05 -2.45
CA GLY A 119 -0.10 13.87 -2.82
C GLY A 119 -0.18 12.84 -1.69
N PHE A 120 0.91 12.67 -0.94
CA PHE A 120 0.94 11.79 0.24
C PHE A 120 -0.06 12.24 1.31
N ARG A 121 -0.03 13.55 1.64
CA ARG A 121 -0.95 14.15 2.61
C ARG A 121 -2.41 14.08 2.14
N TRP A 122 -2.64 14.30 0.84
CA TRP A 122 -3.96 14.17 0.25
C TRP A 122 -4.53 12.75 0.39
N VAL A 123 -3.73 11.70 0.15
CA VAL A 123 -4.19 10.31 0.32
C VAL A 123 -4.58 10.02 1.78
N LEU A 124 -3.77 10.48 2.75
CA LEU A 124 -4.12 10.36 4.17
C LEU A 124 -5.46 11.03 4.47
N GLU A 125 -5.68 12.23 3.93
CA GLU A 125 -6.91 12.98 4.14
C GLU A 125 -8.13 12.32 3.49
N MET A 126 -7.99 11.75 2.30
CA MET A 126 -9.07 11.00 1.63
C MET A 126 -9.50 9.80 2.46
N TYR A 127 -8.55 9.04 3.00
CA TYR A 127 -8.87 7.92 3.90
C TYR A 127 -9.53 8.43 5.18
N ARG A 128 -8.93 9.42 5.86
CA ARG A 128 -9.48 9.97 7.10
C ARG A 128 -10.92 10.48 6.97
N ARG A 129 -11.23 11.16 5.86
CA ARG A 129 -12.56 11.75 5.62
C ARG A 129 -13.59 10.74 5.12
N HIS A 130 -13.18 9.80 4.26
CA HIS A 130 -14.11 9.02 3.45
C HIS A 130 -14.07 7.52 3.75
N ARG A 131 -13.05 7.02 4.46
CA ARG A 131 -13.05 5.64 4.94
C ARG A 131 -13.88 5.53 6.22
N GLY A 132 -15.14 5.13 6.06
CA GLY A 132 -15.99 4.73 7.19
C GLY A 132 -15.52 3.42 7.84
N ARG A 133 -16.19 3.00 8.94
CA ARG A 133 -15.96 1.68 9.54
C ARG A 133 -16.30 0.58 8.53
N SER A 134 -15.42 -0.40 8.40
CA SER A 134 -15.69 -1.57 7.54
C SER A 134 -16.82 -2.39 8.14
N ALA A 135 -17.92 -2.59 7.42
CA ALA A 135 -19.00 -3.48 7.85
C ALA A 135 -18.48 -4.91 8.08
N ALA A 136 -17.48 -5.35 7.31
CA ALA A 136 -16.83 -6.66 7.45
C ALA A 136 -16.00 -6.83 8.75
N ILE A 137 -15.68 -5.73 9.45
CA ILE A 137 -14.89 -5.76 10.71
C ILE A 137 -15.78 -5.33 11.90
N ALA A 138 -16.98 -4.80 11.64
CA ALA A 138 -17.88 -4.27 12.66
C ALA A 138 -18.87 -5.30 13.23
N ALA A 139 -18.84 -6.54 12.72
CA ALA A 139 -19.57 -7.70 13.24
C ALA A 139 -18.61 -8.59 14.05
#